data_AF-A0A949EQ30-F1
#
_entry.id   AF-A0A949EQ30-F1
#
_cell.length_a   1.000
_cell.length_b   1.000
_cell.length_c   1.000
_cell.angle_alpha   90.00
_cell.angle_beta   90.00
_cell.angle_gamma   90.00
#
_symmetry.space_group_name_H-M   'P 1'
#
loop_
_entity.id
_entity.type
_entity.pdbx_description
1 polymer ?
#
loop_
_entity_poly.entity_id
_entity_poly.type
_entity_poly.pdbx_seq_one_letter_code
_entity_poly.pdbx_strand_id
1 'polypeptide(L)'
;MIEGIALDPKQTFWIMTVNLLADAAAVEWCKVFGSWGEATHWTRVVPKERHDEIRADLLKAIGLTQAEWEEYRNSIVNYRDQMVAHHDLDATVATYPRYDVAIVAANFMFDSFRNVADSDSLGGIPTSLDRWSQTVAGNMRAIVRKAFEASASLGSNVPTRPAAV
;
A
#
# COMPACT_ATOMS: atom_id res chain seq x y z
N MET A 1 5.44 13.43 -24.85
CA MET A 1 5.80 12.40 -25.86
C MET A 1 7.06 11.71 -25.34
N ILE A 2 6.92 10.60 -24.62
CA ILE A 2 8.07 9.80 -24.14
C ILE A 2 8.46 8.87 -25.29
N GLU A 3 9.04 9.44 -26.35
CA GLU A 3 9.70 8.68 -27.39
C GLU A 3 11.16 8.51 -26.98
N GLY A 4 11.53 7.33 -26.47
CA GLY A 4 12.96 7.03 -26.30
C GLY A 4 13.35 5.94 -25.32
N ILE A 5 12.49 5.56 -24.37
CA ILE A 5 12.84 4.43 -23.48
C ILE A 5 12.22 3.18 -24.08
N ALA A 6 13.01 2.44 -24.85
CA ALA A 6 12.70 1.05 -25.17
C ALA A 6 12.79 0.24 -23.86
N LEU A 7 11.74 0.27 -23.05
CA LEU A 7 11.62 -0.63 -21.92
C LEU A 7 11.35 -2.03 -22.48
N ASP A 8 12.10 -3.02 -22.00
CA ASP A 8 11.77 -4.42 -22.26
C ASP A 8 10.33 -4.66 -21.77
N PRO A 9 9.40 -5.13 -22.62
CA PRO A 9 8.00 -5.33 -22.25
C PRO A 9 7.81 -6.17 -20.97
N LYS A 10 8.72 -7.11 -20.69
CA LYS A 10 8.72 -7.90 -19.45
C LYS A 10 9.01 -7.04 -18.23
N GLN A 11 10.00 -6.17 -18.35
CA GLN A 11 10.35 -5.22 -17.28
C GLN A 11 9.21 -4.24 -17.05
N THR A 12 8.58 -3.72 -18.12
CA THR A 12 7.39 -2.87 -18.01
C THR A 12 6.24 -3.57 -17.30
N PHE A 13 5.94 -4.82 -17.66
CA PHE A 13 4.88 -5.60 -17.02
C PHE A 13 5.08 -5.72 -15.50
N TRP A 14 6.28 -6.11 -15.06
CA TRP A 14 6.57 -6.26 -13.63
C TRP A 14 6.59 -4.92 -12.88
N ILE A 15 7.16 -3.87 -13.49
CA ILE A 15 7.13 -2.52 -12.92
C ILE A 15 5.68 -2.06 -12.74
N MET A 16 4.83 -2.16 -13.77
CA MET A 16 3.43 -1.76 -13.69
C MET A 16 2.66 -2.57 -12.64
N THR A 17 2.89 -3.88 -12.57
CA THR A 17 2.21 -4.75 -11.60
C THR A 17 2.57 -4.35 -10.16
N VAL A 18 3.86 -4.15 -9.86
CA VAL A 18 4.30 -3.75 -8.51
C VAL A 18 3.80 -2.35 -8.17
N ASN A 19 3.88 -1.41 -9.11
CA ASN A 19 3.40 -0.04 -8.95
C ASN A 19 1.90 -0.02 -8.60
N LEU A 20 1.07 -0.72 -9.37
CA LEU A 20 -0.37 -0.79 -9.12
C LEU A 20 -0.72 -1.41 -7.76
N LEU A 21 0.05 -2.41 -7.32
CA LEU A 21 -0.15 -3.00 -5.99
C LEU A 21 0.27 -2.05 -4.87
N ALA A 22 1.35 -1.30 -5.06
CA ALA A 22 1.76 -0.26 -4.11
C ALA A 22 0.77 0.91 -4.07
N ASP A 23 0.20 1.30 -5.21
CA ASP A 23 -0.85 2.32 -5.28
C ASP A 23 -2.12 1.88 -4.54
N ALA A 24 -2.55 0.63 -4.76
CA ALA A 24 -3.66 0.05 -4.03
C ALA A 24 -3.40 0.04 -2.51
N ALA A 25 -2.18 -0.28 -2.09
CA ALA A 25 -1.80 -0.24 -0.67
C ALA A 25 -1.93 1.18 -0.08
N ALA A 26 -1.48 2.22 -0.77
CA ALA A 26 -1.67 3.61 -0.34
C ALA A 26 -3.15 3.96 -0.21
N VAL A 27 -3.96 3.62 -1.23
CA VAL A 27 -5.40 3.92 -1.24
C VAL A 27 -6.12 3.25 -0.08
N GLU A 28 -5.94 1.95 0.11
CA GLU A 28 -6.60 1.19 1.18
C GLU A 28 -6.14 1.64 2.57
N TRP A 29 -4.84 1.89 2.74
CA TRP A 29 -4.31 2.40 4.01
C TRP A 29 -4.86 3.79 4.36
N CYS A 30 -4.97 4.66 3.36
CA CYS A 30 -5.55 5.99 3.53
C CYS A 30 -7.07 6.00 3.81
N LYS A 31 -7.79 4.89 3.63
CA LYS A 31 -9.17 4.80 4.12
C LYS A 31 -9.25 4.85 5.65
N VAL A 32 -8.26 4.28 6.32
CA VAL A 32 -8.19 4.22 7.79
C VAL A 32 -7.48 5.44 8.36
N PHE A 33 -6.36 5.83 7.74
CA PHE A 33 -5.45 6.86 8.27
C PHE A 33 -5.40 8.14 7.43
N GLY A 34 -6.03 8.18 6.26
CA GLY A 34 -5.99 9.33 5.36
C GLY A 34 -6.91 10.44 5.85
N SER A 35 -7.77 10.97 4.98
CA SER A 35 -8.56 12.16 5.33
C SER A 35 -9.41 11.94 6.60
N TRP A 36 -9.36 12.89 7.54
CA TRP A 36 -10.30 12.96 8.67
C TRP A 36 -11.77 13.07 8.20
N GLY A 37 -11.94 13.47 6.94
CA GLY A 37 -13.18 13.55 6.17
C GLY A 37 -13.76 12.20 5.72
N GLU A 38 -12.99 11.11 5.78
CA GLU A 38 -13.36 9.79 5.27
C GLU A 38 -14.25 9.02 6.26
N ALA A 39 -15.33 8.39 5.79
CA ALA A 39 -16.28 7.67 6.65
C ALA A 39 -15.61 6.51 7.41
N THR A 40 -14.61 5.89 6.78
CA THR A 40 -13.83 4.78 7.32
C THR A 40 -12.63 5.22 8.15
N HIS A 41 -12.39 6.52 8.31
CA HIS A 41 -11.28 7.02 9.12
C HIS A 41 -11.40 6.50 10.54
N TRP A 42 -10.29 6.08 11.16
CA TRP A 42 -10.33 5.38 12.44
C TRP A 42 -11.03 6.18 13.56
N THR A 43 -10.92 7.51 13.55
CA THR A 43 -11.61 8.38 14.53
C THR A 43 -13.13 8.40 14.39
N ARG A 44 -13.69 7.93 13.28
CA ARG A 44 -15.14 7.78 13.09
C ARG A 44 -15.67 6.42 13.51
N VAL A 45 -14.78 5.44 13.58
CA VAL A 45 -15.10 4.06 13.97
C VAL A 45 -14.91 3.88 15.48
N VAL A 46 -13.86 4.47 16.05
CA VAL A 46 -13.55 4.39 17.48
C VAL A 46 -14.32 5.47 18.26
N PRO A 47 -14.92 5.15 19.41
CA PRO A 47 -15.52 6.15 20.30
C PRO A 47 -14.51 7.24 20.71
N LYS A 48 -14.98 8.48 20.79
CA LYS A 48 -14.13 9.67 20.99
C LYS A 48 -13.28 9.60 22.26
N GLU A 49 -13.83 9.01 23.31
CA GLU A 49 -13.22 8.87 24.63
C GLU A 49 -11.96 7.98 24.61
N ARG A 50 -11.81 7.15 23.57
CA ARG A 50 -10.67 6.23 23.39
C ARG A 50 -9.64 6.73 22.39
N HIS A 51 -9.84 7.89 21.76
CA HIS A 51 -8.94 8.37 20.71
C HIS A 51 -7.52 8.60 21.22
N ASP A 52 -7.38 9.15 22.42
CA ASP A 52 -6.07 9.47 22.98
C ASP A 52 -5.31 8.21 23.39
N GLU A 53 -6.00 7.23 23.97
CA GLU A 53 -5.47 5.90 24.28
C GLU A 53 -4.98 5.20 23.00
N ILE A 54 -5.84 5.07 21.99
CA ILE A 54 -5.53 4.40 20.72
C ILE A 54 -4.37 5.09 20.00
N ARG A 55 -4.29 6.42 20.02
CA ARG A 55 -3.19 7.16 19.42
C ARG A 55 -1.88 6.89 20.16
N ALA A 56 -1.89 6.95 21.50
CA ALA A 56 -0.69 6.71 22.30
C ALA A 56 -0.17 5.27 22.09
N ASP A 57 -1.06 4.29 22.06
CA ASP A 57 -0.70 2.89 21.83
C ASP A 57 -0.22 2.63 20.40
N LEU A 58 -0.84 3.26 19.40
CA LEU A 58 -0.37 3.21 18.02
C LEU A 58 1.05 3.75 17.90
N LEU A 59 1.31 4.95 18.42
CA LEU A 59 2.63 5.60 18.39
C LEU A 59 3.69 4.73 19.05
N LYS A 60 3.34 4.13 20.20
CA LYS A 60 4.20 3.16 20.90
C LYS A 60 4.47 1.92 20.05
N ALA A 61 3.46 1.38 19.38
CA ALA A 61 3.58 0.18 18.55
C ALA A 61 4.47 0.40 17.31
N ILE A 62 4.38 1.57 16.68
CA ILE A 62 5.19 1.93 15.51
C ILE A 62 6.55 2.55 15.88
N GLY A 63 6.76 2.86 17.16
CA GLY A 63 8.01 3.44 17.66
C GLY A 63 8.28 4.87 17.18
N LEU A 64 7.23 5.65 16.92
CA LEU A 64 7.32 7.03 16.43
C LEU A 64 6.73 8.01 17.45
N THR A 65 7.25 9.24 17.45
CA THR A 65 6.57 10.39 18.07
C THR A 65 5.37 10.84 17.23
N GLN A 66 4.51 11.67 17.81
CA GLN A 66 3.36 12.24 17.08
C GLN A 66 3.80 13.03 15.85
N ALA A 67 4.88 13.81 15.94
CA ALA A 67 5.38 14.61 14.82
C ALA A 67 5.93 13.72 13.69
N GLU A 68 6.71 12.71 14.02
CA GLU A 68 7.23 11.74 13.03
C GLU A 68 6.09 10.94 12.37
N TRP A 69 5.08 10.57 13.15
CA TRP A 69 3.89 9.92 12.61
C TRP A 69 3.12 10.83 11.65
N GLU A 70 2.93 12.11 11.98
CA GLU A 70 2.26 13.06 11.09
C GLU A 70 3.03 13.25 9.78
N GLU A 71 4.35 13.41 9.85
CA GLU A 71 5.21 13.49 8.67
C GLU A 71 5.10 12.22 7.81
N TYR A 72 5.23 11.05 8.44
CA TYR A 72 5.12 9.76 7.77
C TYR A 72 3.75 9.57 7.10
N ARG A 73 2.67 9.78 7.85
CA ARG A 73 1.30 9.68 7.37
C ARG A 73 1.07 10.64 6.20
N ASN A 74 1.53 11.89 6.31
CA ASN A 74 1.41 12.88 5.26
C ASN A 74 2.18 12.48 4.00
N SER A 75 3.32 11.77 4.11
CA SER A 75 4.02 11.25 2.94
C SER A 75 3.17 10.28 2.11
N ILE A 76 2.43 9.36 2.75
CA ILE A 76 1.54 8.41 2.07
C ILE A 76 0.29 9.12 1.52
N VAL A 77 -0.29 10.03 2.31
CA VAL A 77 -1.46 10.83 1.91
C VAL A 77 -1.15 11.68 0.67
N ASN A 78 -0.02 12.40 0.67
CA ASN A 78 0.41 13.21 -0.45
C ASN A 78 0.72 12.35 -1.68
N TYR A 79 1.36 11.19 -1.49
CA TYR A 79 1.57 10.23 -2.57
C TYR A 79 0.26 9.80 -3.21
N ARG A 80 -0.71 9.34 -2.41
CA ARG A 80 -2.04 8.97 -2.91
C ARG A 80 -2.69 10.13 -3.65
N ASP A 81 -2.74 11.32 -3.05
CA ASP A 81 -3.48 12.45 -3.61
C ASP A 81 -2.88 12.93 -4.93
N GLN A 82 -1.56 13.12 -4.97
CA GLN A 82 -0.88 13.66 -6.15
C GLN A 82 -0.62 12.60 -7.22
N MET A 83 -0.17 11.40 -6.83
CA MET A 83 0.30 10.40 -7.80
C MET A 83 -0.76 9.39 -8.21
N VAL A 84 -1.73 9.07 -7.34
CA VAL A 84 -2.66 7.94 -7.56
C VAL A 84 -4.08 8.40 -7.86
N ALA A 85 -4.63 9.32 -7.06
CA ALA A 85 -6.03 9.71 -7.13
C ALA A 85 -6.27 10.85 -8.13
N HIS A 86 -5.43 11.89 -8.11
CA HIS A 86 -5.64 13.07 -8.97
C HIS A 86 -4.68 13.14 -10.17
N HIS A 87 -3.57 12.40 -10.15
CA HIS A 87 -2.51 12.46 -11.17
C HIS A 87 -2.10 13.92 -11.47
N ASP A 88 -1.71 14.63 -10.42
CA ASP A 88 -1.33 16.03 -10.49
C ASP A 88 -0.11 16.23 -11.42
N LEU A 89 -0.22 17.17 -12.36
CA LEU A 89 0.83 17.46 -13.32
C LEU A 89 2.04 18.14 -12.66
N ASP A 90 1.82 18.80 -11.52
CA ASP A 90 2.85 19.49 -10.73
C ASP A 90 3.22 18.71 -9.45
N ALA A 91 3.01 17.39 -9.46
CA ALA A 91 3.29 16.53 -8.31
C ALA A 91 4.72 16.70 -7.78
N THR A 92 4.85 16.89 -6.46
CA THR A 92 6.14 17.08 -5.77
C THR A 92 6.69 15.79 -5.18
N VAL A 93 5.90 14.71 -5.20
CA VAL A 93 6.29 13.41 -4.66
C VAL A 93 7.23 12.69 -5.62
N ALA A 94 8.48 12.54 -5.20
CA ALA A 94 9.53 11.94 -6.02
C ALA A 94 9.68 10.41 -5.88
N THR A 95 9.19 9.83 -4.78
CA THR A 95 9.38 8.40 -4.49
C THR A 95 8.12 7.75 -3.94
N TYR A 96 7.99 6.45 -4.17
CA TYR A 96 6.98 5.64 -3.50
C TYR A 96 7.13 5.70 -1.98
N PRO A 97 6.03 5.62 -1.21
CA PRO A 97 6.10 5.53 0.23
C PRO A 97 6.77 4.24 0.68
N ARG A 98 7.44 4.29 1.84
CA ARG A 98 7.90 3.08 2.53
C ARG A 98 6.76 2.55 3.39
N TYR A 99 6.41 1.27 3.21
CA TYR A 99 5.25 0.67 3.87
C TYR A 99 5.58 -0.09 5.17
N ASP A 100 6.85 -0.10 5.61
CA ASP A 100 7.27 -0.83 6.81
C ASP A 100 6.47 -0.40 8.06
N VAL A 101 6.35 0.92 8.28
CA VAL A 101 5.56 1.49 9.39
C VAL A 101 4.06 1.33 9.13
N ALA A 102 3.60 1.50 7.89
CA ALA A 102 2.20 1.38 7.50
C ALA A 102 1.63 -0.01 7.79
N ILE A 103 2.41 -1.07 7.56
CA ILE A 103 2.02 -2.46 7.85
C ILE A 103 1.83 -2.66 9.36
N VAL A 104 2.74 -2.15 10.19
CA VAL A 104 2.61 -2.23 11.66
C VAL A 104 1.39 -1.44 12.14
N ALA A 105 1.19 -0.22 11.64
CA ALA A 105 0.01 0.59 11.96
C ALA A 105 -1.30 -0.10 11.56
N ALA A 106 -1.35 -0.70 10.37
CA ALA A 106 -2.52 -1.43 9.88
C ALA A 106 -2.84 -2.66 10.75
N ASN A 107 -1.83 -3.44 11.13
CA ASN A 107 -2.00 -4.56 12.06
C ASN A 107 -2.53 -4.10 13.42
N PHE A 108 -1.95 -3.04 13.99
CA PHE A 108 -2.41 -2.47 15.26
C PHE A 108 -3.89 -2.05 15.21
N MET A 109 -4.28 -1.32 14.15
CA MET A 109 -5.68 -0.88 14.02
C MET A 109 -6.63 -2.03 13.76
N PHE A 110 -6.21 -3.04 13.01
CA PHE A 110 -6.99 -4.25 12.80
C PHE A 110 -7.31 -4.95 14.12
N ASP A 111 -6.30 -5.16 14.97
CA ASP A 111 -6.48 -5.78 16.29
C ASP A 111 -7.35 -4.89 17.20
N SER A 112 -7.14 -3.57 17.16
CA SER A 112 -7.92 -2.61 17.93
C SER A 112 -9.40 -2.62 17.57
N PHE A 113 -9.72 -2.66 16.26
CA PHE A 113 -11.11 -2.74 15.78
C PHE A 113 -11.74 -4.10 16.09
N ARG A 114 -10.98 -5.18 15.90
CA ARG A 114 -11.48 -6.53 16.18
C ARG A 114 -11.83 -6.72 17.66
N ASN A 115 -11.10 -6.09 18.57
CA ASN A 115 -11.38 -6.15 20.01
C ASN A 115 -12.67 -5.43 20.44
N VAL A 116 -13.22 -4.55 19.60
CA VAL A 116 -14.45 -3.79 19.90
C VAL A 116 -15.64 -4.19 19.03
N ALA A 117 -15.39 -4.86 17.91
CA ALA A 117 -16.43 -5.32 17.01
C ALA A 117 -17.11 -6.58 17.56
N ASP A 118 -18.42 -6.68 17.33
CA ASP A 118 -19.19 -7.87 17.65
C ASP A 118 -18.70 -9.06 16.82
N SER A 119 -18.27 -10.13 17.48
CA SER A 119 -17.72 -11.32 16.83
C SER A 119 -18.70 -11.96 15.84
N ASP A 120 -20.00 -11.87 16.11
CA ASP A 120 -21.03 -12.45 15.25
C ASP A 120 -21.20 -11.64 13.95
N SER A 121 -20.93 -10.33 14.02
CA SER A 121 -20.98 -9.41 12.87
C SER A 121 -19.74 -9.47 11.97
N LEU A 122 -18.60 -9.93 12.51
CA LEU A 122 -17.32 -10.00 11.78
C LEU A 122 -17.27 -11.17 10.78
N GLY A 123 -18.07 -12.22 10.97
CA GLY A 123 -18.04 -13.40 10.09
C GLY A 123 -16.64 -14.03 9.98
N GLY A 124 -16.30 -14.52 8.77
CA GLY A 124 -15.03 -15.20 8.48
C GLY A 124 -13.80 -14.29 8.33
N ILE A 125 -13.84 -13.07 8.89
CA ILE A 125 -12.69 -12.15 8.88
C ILE A 125 -11.51 -12.78 9.63
N PRO A 126 -10.25 -12.60 9.16
CA PRO A 126 -9.09 -13.12 9.84
C PRO A 126 -8.99 -12.73 11.32
N THR A 127 -8.35 -13.55 12.13
CA THR A 127 -8.09 -13.22 13.55
C THR A 127 -6.75 -12.54 13.76
N SER A 128 -5.92 -12.46 12.72
CA SER A 128 -4.61 -11.82 12.71
C SER A 128 -4.31 -11.41 11.27
N LEU A 129 -4.22 -10.10 11.04
CA LEU A 129 -3.91 -9.55 9.73
C LEU A 129 -2.49 -9.96 9.29
N ASP A 130 -1.53 -9.99 10.21
CA ASP A 130 -0.16 -10.46 9.95
C ASP A 130 -0.14 -11.92 9.46
N ARG A 131 -0.74 -12.85 10.22
CA ARG A 131 -0.82 -14.27 9.81
C ARG A 131 -1.52 -14.44 8.47
N TRP A 132 -2.63 -13.73 8.27
CA TRP A 132 -3.36 -13.79 7.02
C TRP A 132 -2.53 -13.27 5.84
N SER A 133 -1.88 -12.11 5.99
CA SER A 133 -1.02 -11.54 4.95
C SER A 133 0.17 -12.43 4.61
N GLN A 134 0.80 -13.06 5.60
CA GLN A 134 1.87 -14.05 5.38
C GLN A 134 1.37 -15.28 4.64
N THR A 135 0.16 -15.75 4.96
CA THR A 135 -0.47 -16.89 4.27
C THR A 135 -0.77 -16.53 2.81
N VAL A 136 -1.34 -15.35 2.56
CA VAL A 136 -1.58 -14.84 1.20
C VAL A 136 -0.27 -14.70 0.44
N ALA A 137 0.76 -14.09 1.04
CA ALA A 137 2.08 -13.97 0.42
C ALA A 137 2.71 -15.34 0.11
N GLY A 138 2.55 -16.32 1.00
CA GLY A 138 2.99 -17.70 0.80
C GLY A 138 2.29 -18.36 -0.40
N ASN A 139 0.96 -18.27 -0.46
CA ASN A 139 0.17 -18.82 -1.57
C ASN A 139 0.48 -18.11 -2.89
N MET A 140 0.58 -16.78 -2.87
CA MET A 140 0.89 -15.97 -4.04
C MET A 140 2.31 -16.21 -4.55
N ARG A 141 3.27 -16.56 -3.69
CA ARG A 141 4.65 -16.84 -4.09
C ARG A 141 4.74 -17.89 -5.20
N ALA A 142 3.94 -18.95 -5.12
CA ALA A 142 3.94 -20.00 -6.14
C ALA A 142 3.47 -19.47 -7.51
N ILE A 143 2.44 -18.61 -7.50
CA ILE A 143 1.89 -17.98 -8.69
C ILE A 143 2.88 -16.97 -9.28
N VAL A 144 3.39 -16.05 -8.44
CA VAL A 144 4.35 -15.02 -8.84
C VAL A 144 5.62 -15.65 -9.40
N ARG A 145 6.12 -16.73 -8.79
CA ARG A 145 7.30 -17.45 -9.31
C ARG A 145 7.04 -18.03 -10.70
N LYS A 146 5.93 -18.74 -10.89
CA LYS A 146 5.56 -19.29 -12.21
C LYS A 146 5.39 -18.19 -13.25
N ALA A 147 4.73 -17.09 -12.90
CA ALA A 147 4.56 -15.94 -13.79
C ALA A 147 5.91 -15.31 -14.15
N PHE A 148 6.81 -15.17 -13.17
CA PHE A 148 8.15 -14.62 -13.38
C PHE A 148 8.97 -15.50 -14.32
N GLU A 149 9.04 -16.80 -14.07
CA GLU A 149 9.72 -17.79 -14.92
C GLU A 149 9.16 -17.80 -16.35
N ALA A 150 7.84 -17.82 -16.50
CA ALA A 150 7.18 -17.76 -17.79
C ALA A 150 7.51 -16.47 -18.53
N SER A 151 7.42 -15.32 -17.87
CA SER A 151 7.76 -14.03 -18.47
C SER A 151 9.24 -13.94 -18.86
N ALA A 152 10.15 -14.50 -18.05
CA ALA A 152 11.58 -14.52 -18.33
C ALA A 152 11.93 -15.32 -19.58
N SER A 153 11.14 -16.36 -19.89
CA SER A 153 11.30 -17.17 -21.10
C SER A 153 10.87 -16.45 -22.40
N LEU A 154 10.14 -15.34 -22.30
CA LEU A 154 9.75 -14.56 -23.48
C LEU A 154 10.97 -13.82 -24.06
N GLY A 155 11.12 -13.84 -25.38
CA GLY A 155 12.11 -13.02 -26.09
C GLY A 155 11.85 -11.52 -25.92
N SER A 156 12.78 -10.67 -26.36
CA SER A 156 12.50 -9.24 -26.49
C SER A 156 11.54 -9.03 -27.65
N ASN A 157 10.39 -8.41 -27.38
CA ASN A 157 9.47 -7.95 -28.41
C ASN A 157 9.73 -6.47 -28.78
N VAL A 158 10.82 -5.88 -28.27
CA VAL A 158 11.27 -4.55 -28.70
C VAL A 158 11.75 -4.68 -30.13
N PRO A 159 11.16 -3.94 -31.10
CA PRO A 159 11.66 -3.94 -32.47
C PRO A 159 13.14 -3.57 -32.48
N THR A 160 14.00 -4.46 -32.97
CA THR A 160 15.40 -4.10 -33.23
C THR A 160 15.39 -3.09 -34.37
N ARG A 161 15.83 -1.85 -34.11
CA ARG A 161 16.07 -0.87 -35.18
C ARG A 161 17.01 -1.52 -36.20
N PRO A 162 16.67 -1.57 -37.50
CA PRO A 162 17.62 -2.05 -38.50
C PRO A 162 18.88 -1.19 -38.44
N ALA A 163 20.04 -1.83 -38.58
CA ALA A 163 21.31 -1.12 -38.64
C ALA A 163 21.24 -0.04 -39.72
N ALA A 164 21.64 1.18 -39.39
CA ALA A 164 21.75 2.25 -40.38
C ALA A 164 22.73 1.78 -41.46
N VAL A 165 22.22 1.65 -42.69
CA VAL A 165 23.00 1.31 -43.89
C VAL A 165 23.67 2.59 -44.41
#